data_AF-A0A7J9DU92-F1
#
_entry.id   AF-A0A7J9DU92-F1
#
_cell.length_a   1.000
_cell.length_b   1.000
_cell.length_c   1.000
_cell.angle_alpha   90.00
_cell.angle_beta   90.00
_cell.angle_gamma   90.00
#
_symmetry.space_group_name_H-M   'P 1'
#
loop_
_entity.id
_entity.type
_entity.pdbx_description
1 polymer ?
#
loop_
_entity_poly.entity_id
_entity_poly.type
_entity_poly.pdbx_seq_one_letter_code
_entity_poly.pdbx_strand_id
1 'polypeptide(L)'
;MTCDKRGQFGDTTFTKVFVGGLAWETQKDTMKKYFEQFGDILEAVVITDKATGRSKGYGFVTFREPEAAMRACVDAAPVIDGRRANCNLGFLGAQRSKPSTPKHGEQFFLAFSTCFLIDLV
;
A
#
# COMPACT_ATOMS: atom_id res chain seq x y z
N MET A 1 -7.21 22.86 -1.81
CA MET A 1 -5.77 23.05 -2.09
C MET A 1 -5.13 21.67 -2.17
N THR A 2 -5.19 21.04 -3.33
CA THR A 2 -4.52 19.75 -3.56
C THR A 2 -3.03 19.98 -3.43
N CYS A 3 -2.42 19.43 -2.39
CA CYS A 3 -0.98 19.42 -2.28
C CYS A 3 -0.45 18.42 -3.32
N ASP A 4 -0.17 18.92 -4.51
CA ASP A 4 0.65 18.28 -5.52
C ASP A 4 2.04 18.08 -4.93
N LYS A 5 2.21 17.02 -4.12
CA LYS A 5 3.53 16.42 -3.85
C LYS A 5 3.99 15.73 -5.13
N ARG A 6 4.16 16.49 -6.21
CA ARG A 6 4.93 16.01 -7.37
C ARG A 6 6.30 15.70 -6.81
N GLY A 7 6.68 14.43 -6.90
CA GLY A 7 8.00 13.99 -6.49
C GLY A 7 9.06 14.80 -7.21
N GLN A 8 10.29 14.73 -6.72
CA GLN A 8 11.42 15.43 -7.32
C GLN A 8 11.69 15.06 -8.80
N PHE A 9 11.00 14.04 -9.30
CA PHE A 9 11.00 13.52 -10.65
C PHE A 9 9.66 13.87 -11.31
N GLY A 10 9.69 14.50 -12.49
CA GLY A 10 8.54 15.13 -13.17
C GLY A 10 7.28 14.26 -13.36
N ASP A 11 6.84 14.07 -14.61
CA ASP A 11 5.70 13.18 -14.85
C ASP A 11 6.16 11.71 -14.69
N THR A 12 5.69 11.07 -13.62
CA THR A 12 5.99 9.66 -13.31
C THR A 12 4.78 8.74 -13.55
N THR A 13 3.77 9.24 -14.26
CA THR A 13 2.51 8.51 -14.50
C THR A 13 2.78 7.11 -15.05
N PHE A 14 3.64 6.98 -16.06
CA PHE A 14 3.94 5.69 -16.71
C PHE A 14 5.19 4.97 -16.19
N THR A 15 5.95 5.59 -15.29
CA THR A 15 7.20 5.02 -14.75
C THR A 15 7.08 4.53 -13.32
N LYS A 16 6.00 4.87 -12.63
CA LYS A 16 5.73 4.43 -11.26
C LYS A 16 4.97 3.11 -11.25
N VAL A 17 5.40 2.19 -10.39
CA VAL A 17 4.78 0.89 -10.13
C VAL A 17 4.37 0.83 -8.66
N PHE A 18 3.14 0.40 -8.41
CA PHE A 18 2.63 0.01 -7.11
C PHE A 18 2.99 -1.46 -6.84
N VAL A 19 3.49 -1.73 -5.64
CA VAL A 19 3.83 -3.09 -5.18
C VAL A 19 3.10 -3.34 -3.86
N GLY A 20 2.13 -4.25 -3.85
CA GLY A 20 1.36 -4.62 -2.66
C GLY A 20 1.63 -6.06 -2.22
N GLY A 21 1.20 -6.42 -1.02
CA GLY A 21 1.31 -7.80 -0.52
C GLY A 21 2.73 -8.22 -0.09
N LEU A 22 3.62 -7.24 0.10
CA LEU A 22 4.99 -7.47 0.56
C LEU A 22 5.01 -8.09 1.97
N ALA A 23 6.04 -8.88 2.26
CA ALA A 23 6.27 -9.33 3.63
C ALA A 23 6.59 -8.12 4.52
N TRP A 24 6.24 -8.19 5.81
CA TRP A 24 6.48 -7.07 6.72
C TRP A 24 7.97 -6.77 6.95
N GLU A 25 8.81 -7.78 6.71
CA GLU A 25 10.27 -7.69 6.74
C GLU A 25 10.87 -7.20 5.42
N THR A 26 10.10 -7.15 4.32
CA THR A 26 10.59 -6.64 3.04
C THR A 26 10.87 -5.15 3.15
N GLN A 27 12.15 -4.79 3.03
CA GLN A 27 12.61 -3.41 3.08
C GLN A 27 12.84 -2.84 1.68
N LYS A 28 13.09 -1.53 1.64
CA LYS A 28 13.44 -0.78 0.42
C LYS A 28 14.51 -1.48 -0.40
N ASP A 29 15.61 -1.90 0.22
CA ASP A 29 16.76 -2.46 -0.50
C ASP A 29 16.43 -3.79 -1.18
N THR A 30 15.68 -4.66 -0.48
CA THR A 30 15.21 -5.94 -1.04
C THR A 30 14.26 -5.73 -2.20
N MET A 31 13.28 -4.83 -2.03
CA MET A 31 12.35 -4.47 -3.10
C MET A 31 13.11 -3.88 -4.29
N LYS A 32 14.02 -2.93 -4.06
CA LYS A 32 14.85 -2.33 -5.10
C LYS A 32 15.63 -3.39 -5.86
N LYS A 33 16.36 -4.27 -5.16
CA LYS A 33 17.15 -5.35 -5.75
C LYS A 33 16.32 -6.28 -6.61
N TYR A 34 15.09 -6.59 -6.21
CA TYR A 34 14.17 -7.38 -7.03
C TYR A 34 13.81 -6.64 -8.31
N PHE A 35 13.47 -5.35 -8.25
CA PHE A 35 13.00 -4.60 -9.41
C PHE A 35 14.12 -4.10 -10.35
N GLU A 36 15.37 -4.05 -9.89
CA GLU A 36 16.54 -3.63 -10.71
C GLU A 36 16.71 -4.51 -11.96
N GLN A 37 16.23 -5.77 -11.94
CA GLN A 37 16.25 -6.64 -13.12
C GLN A 37 15.39 -6.14 -14.29
N PHE A 38 14.38 -5.30 -14.00
CA PHE A 38 13.51 -4.73 -15.03
C PHE A 38 14.04 -3.40 -15.56
N GLY A 39 15.02 -2.78 -14.92
CA GLY A 39 15.64 -1.55 -15.40
C GLY A 39 16.05 -0.61 -14.27
N ASP A 40 16.57 0.55 -14.66
CA ASP A 40 17.10 1.53 -13.71
C ASP A 40 15.99 2.12 -12.83
N ILE A 41 16.20 2.04 -11.52
CA ILE A 41 15.30 2.59 -10.50
C ILE A 41 15.76 3.99 -10.10
N LEU A 42 14.88 4.98 -10.25
CA LEU A 42 15.07 6.32 -9.70
C LEU A 42 14.79 6.35 -8.20
N GLU A 43 13.71 5.69 -7.78
CA GLU A 43 13.26 5.72 -6.39
C GLU A 43 12.55 4.42 -6.03
N ALA A 44 12.82 3.89 -4.84
CA ALA A 44 12.07 2.80 -4.23
C ALA A 44 11.67 3.22 -2.82
N VAL A 45 10.40 3.06 -2.48
CA VAL A 45 9.85 3.44 -1.17
C VAL A 45 8.92 2.35 -0.66
N VAL A 46 9.23 1.79 0.50
CA VAL A 46 8.29 0.95 1.26
C VAL A 46 7.56 1.84 2.23
N ILE A 47 6.23 1.76 2.25
CA ILE A 47 5.43 2.57 3.16
C ILE A 47 5.44 1.91 4.53
N THR A 48 5.97 2.65 5.50
CA THR A 48 5.98 2.25 6.91
C THR A 48 4.98 3.10 7.71
N ASP A 49 4.53 2.55 8.83
CA ASP A 49 3.81 3.28 9.84
C ASP A 49 4.76 4.21 10.61
N LYS A 50 4.39 5.49 10.75
CA LYS A 50 5.29 6.49 11.36
C LYS A 50 5.42 6.36 12.87
N ALA A 51 4.43 5.78 13.55
CA ALA A 51 4.45 5.62 15.00
C ALA A 51 5.24 4.36 15.39
N THR A 52 5.06 3.27 14.65
CA THR A 52 5.67 1.96 14.98
C THR A 52 6.90 1.63 14.15
N GLY A 53 7.14 2.33 13.04
CA GLY A 53 8.21 2.02 12.08
C GLY A 53 7.98 0.76 11.25
N ARG A 54 6.87 0.04 11.45
CA ARG A 54 6.60 -1.24 10.78
C ARG A 54 6.13 -1.03 9.34
N SER A 55 6.51 -1.94 8.43
CA SER A 55 6.03 -1.95 7.05
C SER A 55 4.51 -2.13 7.00
N LYS A 56 3.84 -1.38 6.12
CA LYS A 56 2.42 -1.56 5.81
C LYS A 56 2.18 -2.65 4.76
N GLY A 57 3.23 -3.34 4.30
CA GLY A 57 3.13 -4.42 3.32
C GLY A 57 2.90 -3.94 1.88
N TYR A 58 3.23 -2.68 1.59
CA TYR A 58 3.19 -2.14 0.24
C TYR A 58 4.22 -1.02 0.05
N GLY A 59 4.54 -0.75 -1.22
CA GLY A 59 5.51 0.25 -1.62
C GLY A 59 5.30 0.72 -3.06
N PHE A 60 6.19 1.60 -3.48
CA PHE A 60 6.25 2.12 -4.84
C PHE A 60 7.67 2.05 -5.36
N VAL A 61 7.79 1.74 -6.64
CA VAL A 61 9.05 1.79 -7.40
C VAL A 61 8.85 2.74 -8.57
N THR A 62 9.74 3.71 -8.71
CA THR A 62 9.77 4.64 -9.84
C THR A 62 10.97 4.30 -10.71
N PHE A 63 10.71 3.86 -11.93
CA PHE A 63 11.75 3.58 -12.91
C PHE A 63 12.19 4.84 -13.65
N ARG A 64 13.38 4.78 -14.26
CA ARG A 64 13.86 5.81 -15.19
C ARG A 64 13.06 5.79 -16.50
N GLU A 65 12.72 4.60 -16.97
CA GLU A 65 12.06 4.36 -18.26
C GLU A 65 10.67 3.74 -18.06
N PRO A 66 9.65 4.17 -18.83
CA PRO A 66 8.30 3.61 -18.73
C PRO A 66 8.24 2.15 -19.19
N GLU A 67 9.10 1.73 -20.12
CA GLU A 67 9.21 0.35 -20.59
C GLU A 67 9.64 -0.60 -19.46
N ALA A 68 10.49 -0.13 -18.54
CA ALA A 68 10.89 -0.89 -17.36
C ALA A 68 9.70 -1.11 -16.39
N ALA A 69 8.89 -0.06 -16.18
CA ALA A 69 7.69 -0.15 -15.36
C ALA A 69 6.65 -1.11 -15.97
N MET A 70 6.49 -1.09 -17.30
CA MET A 70 5.61 -2.02 -18.00
C MET A 70 6.09 -3.47 -17.87
N ARG A 71 7.39 -3.73 -18.06
CA ARG A 71 7.99 -5.07 -17.88
C ARG A 71 7.81 -5.59 -16.46
N ALA A 72 8.00 -4.75 -15.45
CA ALA A 72 7.77 -5.10 -14.05
C ALA A 72 6.31 -5.45 -13.72
N CYS A 73 5.35 -5.01 -14.55
CA CYS A 73 3.92 -5.31 -14.39
C CYS A 73 3.42 -6.45 -15.30
N VAL A 74 4.29 -7.05 -16.13
CA VAL A 74 3.91 -8.20 -16.98
C VAL A 74 3.49 -9.38 -16.10
N ASP A 75 4.29 -9.67 -15.07
CA ASP A 75 3.85 -10.53 -13.97
C ASP A 75 3.16 -9.68 -12.91
N ALA A 76 1.84 -9.73 -12.89
CA ALA A 76 1.04 -8.99 -11.93
C ALA A 76 1.15 -9.54 -10.50
N ALA A 77 1.65 -10.77 -10.30
CA ALA A 77 1.68 -11.41 -8.99
C ALA A 77 3.01 -12.13 -8.66
N PRO A 78 4.15 -11.40 -8.67
CA PRO A 78 5.46 -11.97 -8.43
C PRO A 78 5.65 -12.43 -6.99
N VAL A 79 6.61 -13.33 -6.76
CA VAL A 79 7.01 -13.73 -5.42
C VAL A 79 8.25 -12.92 -4.99
N ILE A 80 8.12 -12.18 -3.90
CA ILE A 80 9.19 -11.37 -3.28
C ILE A 80 9.32 -11.83 -1.82
N ASP A 81 10.53 -12.19 -1.38
CA ASP A 81 10.80 -12.76 -0.04
C ASP A 81 9.89 -13.95 0.31
N GLY A 82 9.61 -14.83 -0.65
CA GLY A 82 8.74 -15.99 -0.43
C GLY A 82 7.25 -15.66 -0.28
N ARG A 83 6.86 -14.39 -0.45
CA ARG A 83 5.46 -13.94 -0.38
C ARG A 83 4.97 -13.47 -1.74
N ARG A 84 3.74 -13.85 -2.10
CA ARG A 84 3.08 -13.34 -3.32
C ARG A 84 2.75 -11.85 -3.16
N ALA A 85 3.41 -11.04 -3.96
CA ALA A 85 3.15 -9.62 -4.10
C ALA A 85 2.16 -9.36 -5.25
N ASN A 86 1.76 -8.10 -5.41
CA ASN A 86 0.94 -7.62 -6.52
C ASN A 86 1.58 -6.38 -7.14
N CYS A 87 1.85 -6.41 -8.44
CA CYS A 87 2.45 -5.29 -9.17
C CYS A 87 1.46 -4.70 -10.17
N ASN A 88 1.31 -3.36 -10.14
CA ASN A 88 0.47 -2.62 -11.07
C ASN A 88 1.11 -1.27 -11.40
N LEU A 89 0.80 -0.71 -12.56
CA LEU A 89 1.18 0.68 -12.85
C LEU A 89 0.55 1.63 -11.81
N GLY A 90 1.35 2.55 -11.29
CA GLY A 90 1.00 3.40 -10.15
C GLY A 90 -0.23 4.25 -10.40
N PHE A 91 -0.46 4.69 -11.64
CA PHE A 91 -1.65 5.45 -12.03
C PHE A 91 -2.96 4.67 -11.84
N LEU A 92 -2.94 3.33 -11.93
CA LEU A 92 -4.12 2.49 -11.70
C LEU A 92 -4.52 2.48 -10.22
N GLY A 93 -3.54 2.60 -9.32
CA GLY A 93 -3.76 2.58 -7.87
C GLY A 93 -4.13 3.94 -7.27
N ALA A 94 -3.81 5.05 -7.95
CA ALA A 94 -4.09 6.42 -7.46
C ALA A 94 -5.59 6.69 -7.23
N GLN A 95 -6.48 5.94 -7.88
CA GLN A 95 -7.93 6.04 -7.67
C GLN A 95 -8.42 5.31 -6.41
N ARG A 96 -7.58 4.48 -5.75
CA ARG A 96 -7.97 3.65 -4.58
C ARG A 96 -7.69 4.29 -3.23
N SER A 97 -7.12 5.50 -3.17
CA SER A 97 -6.98 6.24 -1.91
C SER A 97 -8.30 6.90 -1.50
N LYS A 98 -9.33 6.12 -1.20
CA LYS A 98 -10.36 6.54 -0.23
C LYS A 98 -9.88 6.07 1.15
N PRO A 99 -9.75 6.96 2.14
CA PRO A 99 -9.30 6.58 3.46
C PRO A 99 -10.33 5.64 4.11
N SER A 100 -9.92 4.42 4.45
CA SER A 100 -10.65 3.62 5.44
C SER A 100 -10.32 4.19 6.82
N THR A 101 -11.26 4.97 7.36
CA THR A 101 -11.25 5.36 8.78
C THR A 101 -11.18 4.12 9.68
N PRO A 102 -10.40 4.13 10.78
CA PRO A 102 -10.32 3.02 11.70
C PRO A 102 -11.60 2.90 12.54
N LYS A 103 -12.08 1.66 12.75
CA LYS A 103 -13.08 1.33 13.76
C LYS A 103 -12.46 1.48 15.15
N HIS A 104 -12.95 2.41 15.95
CA HIS A 104 -12.64 2.49 17.37
C HIS A 104 -13.77 1.78 18.13
N GLY A 105 -13.48 0.59 18.63
CA GLY A 105 -14.28 -0.06 19.66
C GLY A 105 -13.60 0.20 21.01
N GLU A 106 -14.36 0.73 21.95
CA GLU A 106 -14.03 0.75 23.38
C GLU A 106 -15.15 0.00 24.10
N GLN A 107 -14.74 -0.78 25.09
CA GLN A 107 -15.47 -1.87 25.70
C GLN A 107 -15.98 -1.47 27.10
N PHE A 108 -16.94 -2.27 27.61
CA PHE A 108 -17.21 -2.60 29.02
C PHE A 108 -18.53 -2.11 29.64
N PHE A 109 -19.24 -3.11 30.21
CA PHE A 109 -20.16 -3.08 31.37
C PHE A 109 -21.45 -2.25 31.19
N LEU A 110 -22.65 -2.81 31.21
CA LEU A 110 -23.20 -3.66 32.28
C LEU A 110 -24.29 -4.59 31.74
N ALA A 111 -24.19 -5.87 32.09
CA ALA A 111 -25.35 -6.74 32.19
C ALA A 111 -26.10 -6.41 33.49
N PHE A 112 -27.31 -5.86 33.39
CA PHE A 112 -28.40 -5.99 34.35
C PHE A 112 -29.67 -5.89 33.48
N SER A 113 -30.29 -7.00 33.06
CA SER A 113 -31.23 -7.79 33.87
C SER A 113 -32.21 -6.92 34.65
N THR A 114 -33.30 -6.51 34.01
CA THR A 114 -34.68 -6.39 34.54
C THR A 114 -35.59 -6.14 33.34
N CYS A 115 -36.41 -7.08 32.88
CA CYS A 115 -37.78 -7.30 33.34
C CYS A 115 -38.62 -6.00 33.48
N PHE A 116 -39.84 -6.08 32.90
CA PHE A 116 -41.03 -5.26 33.13
C PHE A 116 -41.20 -3.93 32.37
N LEU A 117 -42.08 -3.96 31.35
CA LEU A 117 -43.36 -3.22 31.26
C LEU A 117 -44.02 -3.64 29.91
N ILE A 118 -44.87 -4.67 29.89
CA ILE A 118 -46.34 -4.68 30.05
C ILE A 118 -47.09 -3.70 29.13
N ASP A 119 -47.91 -4.34 28.30
CA ASP A 119 -49.14 -3.92 27.62
C ASP A 119 -49.85 -2.71 28.22
N LEU A 120 -50.24 -1.78 27.35
CA LEU A 120 -51.40 -0.94 27.62
C LEU A 120 -52.38 -1.08 26.45
N VAL A 121 -53.54 -1.61 26.83
CA VAL A 121 -54.90 -1.36 26.29
C VAL A 121 -55.03 -0.05 25.53
#